data_AF-A0A9W9XIU4-F1
#
_entry.id   AF-A0A9W9XIU4-F1
#
_cell.length_a   1.000
_cell.length_b   1.000
_cell.length_c   1.000
_cell.angle_alpha   90.00
_cell.angle_beta   90.00
_cell.angle_gamma   90.00
#
_symmetry.space_group_name_H-M   'P 1'
#
loop_
_entity.id
_entity.type
_entity.pdbx_description
1 polymer ?
#
loop_
_entity_poly.entity_id
_entity_poly.type
_entity_poly.pdbx_seq_one_letter_code
_entity_poly.pdbx_strand_id
1 'polypeptide(L)'
;MMLYNANEVKVVDNRPIPAPSDAQLERLTQLRIHRTHRTRALRAMRHEALAIMRAAGSIMGVYATTEYAPPIQILVSMENRTMVLLNDMYRLHGGDIIANWSA
;
A
#
# COMPACT_ATOMS: atom_id res chain seq x y z
N MET A 1 -15.88 -1.41 58.96
CA MET A 1 -15.50 -2.24 57.80
C MET A 1 -16.49 -1.93 56.69
N MET A 2 -16.13 -1.02 55.77
CA MET A 2 -17.02 -0.48 54.75
C MET A 2 -17.09 -1.42 53.55
N LEU A 3 -18.31 -1.78 53.14
CA LEU A 3 -18.60 -2.44 51.87
C LEU A 3 -18.44 -1.41 50.75
N TYR A 4 -17.40 -1.57 49.92
CA TYR A 4 -17.27 -0.81 48.68
C TYR A 4 -18.28 -1.37 47.67
N ASN A 5 -19.47 -0.75 47.62
CA ASN A 5 -20.31 -0.77 46.44
C ASN A 5 -19.60 0.05 45.36
N ALA A 6 -18.68 -0.58 44.65
CA ALA A 6 -18.23 -0.06 43.36
C ALA A 6 -19.42 -0.20 42.41
N ASN A 7 -20.15 0.90 42.26
CA ASN A 7 -21.08 1.10 41.15
C ASN A 7 -20.34 0.79 39.85
N GLU A 8 -20.50 -0.43 39.36
CA GLU A 8 -20.37 -0.74 37.94
C GLU A 8 -21.41 0.11 37.23
N VAL A 9 -21.04 1.34 36.88
CA VAL A 9 -21.74 2.10 35.86
C VAL A 9 -21.50 1.33 34.57
N LYS A 10 -22.37 0.32 34.33
CA LYS A 10 -22.57 -0.25 33.02
C LYS A 10 -23.03 0.90 32.12
N VAL A 11 -22.08 1.51 31.43
CA VAL A 11 -22.35 2.30 30.24
C VAL A 11 -22.80 1.30 29.17
N VAL A 12 -24.02 0.78 29.32
CA VAL A 12 -24.72 0.19 28.19
C VAL A 12 -25.10 1.39 27.34
N ASP A 13 -24.19 1.80 26.46
CA ASP A 13 -24.49 2.77 25.41
C ASP A 13 -25.46 2.06 24.44
N ASN A 14 -26.73 2.05 24.83
CA ASN A 14 -27.84 1.37 24.17
C ASN A 14 -28.26 2.10 22.88
N ARG A 15 -27.39 2.93 22.30
CA ARG A 15 -27.63 3.59 21.02
C ARG A 15 -27.47 2.54 19.93
N PRO A 16 -28.56 2.13 19.25
CA PRO A 16 -28.42 1.24 18.10
C PRO A 16 -27.55 1.96 17.08
N ILE A 17 -26.47 1.34 16.62
CA ILE A 17 -25.74 1.85 15.46
C ILE A 17 -26.75 1.85 14.31
N PRO A 18 -27.09 3.02 13.73
CA PRO A 18 -28.11 3.09 12.68
C PRO A 18 -27.65 2.27 11.47
N ALA A 19 -28.57 1.51 10.89
CA ALA A 19 -28.31 0.78 9.66
C ALA A 19 -27.93 1.77 8.56
N PRO A 20 -26.86 1.50 7.77
CA PRO A 20 -26.50 2.38 6.67
C PRO A 20 -27.61 2.42 5.63
N SER A 21 -27.86 3.60 5.05
CA SER A 21 -28.74 3.71 3.88
C SER A 21 -28.10 3.07 2.65
N ASP A 22 -28.89 2.78 1.62
CA ASP A 22 -28.38 2.21 0.36
C ASP A 22 -27.27 3.07 -0.25
N ALA A 23 -27.41 4.40 -0.21
CA ALA A 23 -26.38 5.32 -0.67
C ALA A 23 -25.09 5.24 0.16
N GLN A 24 -25.18 4.99 1.47
CA GLN A 24 -24.01 4.77 2.32
C GLN A 24 -23.36 3.42 2.03
N LEU A 25 -24.16 2.37 1.80
CA LEU A 25 -23.67 1.04 1.40
C LEU A 25 -22.95 1.09 0.05
N GLU A 26 -23.47 1.85 -0.91
CA GLU A 26 -22.84 2.06 -2.21
C GLU A 26 -21.49 2.75 -2.07
N ARG A 27 -21.40 3.85 -1.30
CA ARG A 27 -20.13 4.53 -1.03
C ARG A 27 -19.11 3.61 -0.35
N LEU A 28 -19.55 2.85 0.66
CA LEU A 28 -18.68 1.87 1.33
C LEU A 28 -18.18 0.78 0.36
N THR A 29 -19.03 0.36 -0.57
CA THR A 29 -18.67 -0.60 -1.62
C THR A 29 -17.61 0.00 -2.55
N GLN A 30 -17.79 1.23 -3.01
CA GLN A 30 -16.81 1.94 -3.85
C GLN A 30 -15.46 2.12 -3.13
N LEU A 31 -15.49 2.53 -1.86
CA LEU A 31 -14.28 2.64 -1.03
C LEU A 31 -13.56 1.30 -0.88
N ARG A 32 -14.31 0.21 -0.69
CA ARG A 32 -13.73 -1.14 -0.59
C ARG A 32 -13.10 -1.59 -1.91
N ILE A 33 -13.76 -1.32 -3.03
CA ILE A 33 -13.23 -1.61 -4.38
C ILE A 33 -11.92 -0.84 -4.56
N HIS A 34 -11.93 0.47 -4.32
CA HIS A 34 -10.75 1.32 -4.46
C HIS A 34 -9.58 0.84 -3.58
N ARG A 35 -9.84 0.56 -2.29
CA ARG A 35 -8.83 0.00 -1.38
C ARG A 35 -8.26 -1.32 -1.87
N THR A 36 -9.09 -2.19 -2.44
CA THR A 36 -8.65 -3.49 -2.97
C THR A 36 -7.73 -3.30 -4.18
N HIS A 37 -8.11 -2.45 -5.14
CA HIS A 37 -7.26 -2.11 -6.28
C HIS A 37 -5.92 -1.51 -5.83
N ARG A 38 -5.97 -0.55 -4.91
CA ARG A 38 -4.77 0.07 -4.33
C ARG A 38 -3.85 -0.96 -3.67
N THR A 39 -4.41 -1.85 -2.85
CA THR A 39 -3.62 -2.89 -2.17
C THR A 39 -2.94 -3.82 -3.18
N ARG A 40 -3.62 -4.19 -4.26
CA ARG A 40 -3.04 -5.01 -5.33
C ARG A 40 -1.91 -4.26 -6.05
N ALA A 41 -2.11 -3.00 -6.40
CA ALA A 41 -1.09 -2.17 -7.03
C ALA A 41 0.16 -2.02 -6.15
N LEU A 42 -0.02 -1.71 -4.85
CA LEU A 42 1.08 -1.61 -3.89
C LEU A 42 1.86 -2.93 -3.75
N ARG A 43 1.18 -4.08 -3.74
CA ARG A 43 1.84 -5.38 -3.71
C ARG A 43 2.68 -5.60 -4.96
N ALA A 44 2.13 -5.34 -6.15
CA ALA A 44 2.85 -5.48 -7.40
C ALA A 44 4.11 -4.59 -7.43
N MET A 45 3.97 -3.31 -7.06
CA MET A 45 5.10 -2.37 -6.99
C MET A 45 6.17 -2.81 -5.99
N ARG A 46 5.76 -3.31 -4.81
CA ARG A 46 6.72 -3.84 -3.82
C ARG A 46 7.48 -5.06 -4.35
N HIS A 47 6.79 -5.97 -5.05
CA HIS A 47 7.46 -7.12 -5.67
C HIS A 47 8.47 -6.70 -6.73
N GLU A 48 8.11 -5.74 -7.57
CA GLU A 48 9.00 -5.22 -8.61
C GLU A 48 10.22 -4.50 -8.02
N ALA A 49 10.02 -3.66 -7.00
CA ALA A 49 11.11 -3.01 -6.28
C ALA A 49 12.12 -4.02 -5.71
N LEU A 50 11.61 -5.09 -5.08
CA LEU A 50 12.45 -6.18 -4.56
C LEU A 50 13.20 -6.92 -5.67
N ALA A 51 12.57 -7.13 -6.82
CA ALA A 51 13.21 -7.78 -7.96
C ALA A 51 14.36 -6.92 -8.52
N ILE A 52 14.16 -5.60 -8.66
CA ILE A 52 15.20 -4.66 -9.10
C ILE A 52 16.35 -4.63 -8.10
N MET A 53 16.08 -4.51 -6.79
CA MET A 53 17.11 -4.50 -5.76
C MET A 53 17.93 -5.79 -5.72
N ARG A 54 17.29 -6.95 -5.90
CA ARG A 54 18.00 -8.24 -5.99
C ARG A 54 18.89 -8.32 -7.22
N ALA A 55 18.40 -7.85 -8.37
CA ALA A 55 19.20 -7.80 -9.60
C ALA A 55 20.41 -6.88 -9.42
N ALA A 56 20.23 -5.70 -8.84
CA ALA A 56 21.31 -4.78 -8.50
C ALA A 56 22.35 -5.43 -7.58
N GLY A 57 21.89 -6.08 -6.51
CA GLY A 57 22.77 -6.78 -5.57
C GLY A 57 23.58 -7.89 -6.24
N SER A 58 22.95 -8.67 -7.11
CA SER A 58 23.64 -9.71 -7.89
C SER A 58 24.73 -9.13 -8.79
N ILE A 59 24.42 -8.07 -9.53
CA ILE A 59 25.38 -7.39 -10.41
C ILE A 59 26.57 -6.84 -9.63
N MET A 60 26.30 -6.13 -8.53
CA MET A 60 27.36 -5.58 -7.67
C MET A 60 28.23 -6.71 -7.08
N GLY A 61 27.64 -7.83 -6.69
CA GLY A 61 28.36 -9.00 -6.19
C GLY A 61 29.27 -9.64 -7.25
N VAL A 62 28.76 -9.82 -8.47
CA VAL A 62 29.56 -10.36 -9.58
C VAL A 62 30.70 -9.41 -9.94
N TYR A 63 30.43 -8.11 -10.03
CA TYR A 63 31.46 -7.12 -10.32
C TYR A 63 32.57 -7.10 -9.25
N ALA A 64 32.19 -7.10 -7.97
CA ALA A 64 33.14 -7.10 -6.86
C ALA A 64 34.01 -8.37 -6.78
N THR A 65 33.55 -9.50 -7.34
CA THR A 65 34.25 -10.78 -7.29
C THR A 65 35.05 -11.10 -8.55
N THR A 66 34.63 -10.56 -9.70
CA THR A 66 35.20 -10.95 -11.00
C THR A 66 35.78 -9.79 -11.79
N GLU A 67 35.57 -8.54 -11.35
CA GLU A 67 35.95 -7.28 -12.03
C GLU A 67 35.35 -7.11 -13.44
N TYR A 68 34.52 -8.05 -13.91
CA TYR A 68 33.81 -7.92 -15.17
C TYR A 68 32.63 -6.97 -15.03
N ALA A 69 32.68 -5.87 -15.80
CA ALA A 69 31.58 -4.93 -15.87
C ALA A 69 30.30 -5.62 -16.39
N PRO A 70 29.14 -5.33 -15.79
CA PRO A 70 27.88 -5.88 -16.26
C PRO A 70 27.56 -5.39 -17.68
N PRO A 71 26.93 -6.23 -18.52
CA PRO A 71 26.46 -5.83 -19.83
C PRO A 71 25.55 -4.60 -19.76
N ILE A 72 25.81 -3.61 -20.63
CA ILE A 72 25.04 -2.35 -20.71
C ILE A 72 23.53 -2.59 -20.84
N GLN A 73 23.12 -3.65 -21.54
CA GLN A 73 21.71 -4.02 -21.74
C GLN A 73 21.00 -4.32 -20.43
N ILE A 74 21.70 -4.93 -19.46
CA ILE A 74 21.13 -5.23 -18.13
C ILE A 74 20.93 -3.93 -17.36
N LEU A 75 21.89 -3.01 -17.42
CA LEU A 75 21.80 -1.71 -16.75
C LEU A 75 20.63 -0.88 -17.31
N VAL A 76 20.51 -0.80 -18.64
CA VAL A 76 19.39 -0.11 -19.32
C VAL A 76 18.05 -0.76 -18.98
N SER A 77 17.98 -2.09 -18.94
CA SER A 77 16.76 -2.80 -18.54
C SER A 77 16.34 -2.44 -17.11
N MET A 78 17.30 -2.37 -16.18
CA MET A 78 17.02 -1.98 -14.80
C MET A 78 16.59 -0.53 -14.67
N GLU A 79 17.23 0.39 -15.41
CA GLU A 79 16.84 1.79 -15.45
C GLU A 79 15.39 1.93 -15.94
N ASN A 80 15.05 1.29 -17.06
CA ASN A 80 13.69 1.30 -17.61
C ASN A 80 12.66 0.76 -16.61
N ARG A 81 12.95 -0.38 -15.96
CA ARG A 81 12.06 -0.96 -14.95
C ARG A 81 11.87 -0.04 -13.74
N THR A 82 12.95 0.62 -13.31
CA THR A 82 12.91 1.60 -12.21
C THR A 82 12.05 2.81 -12.59
N MET A 83 12.17 3.32 -13.82
CA MET A 83 11.37 4.43 -14.31
C MET A 83 9.87 4.07 -14.37
N VAL A 84 9.52 2.88 -14.87
CA VAL A 84 8.13 2.40 -14.87
C VAL A 84 7.59 2.31 -13.44
N LEU A 85 8.35 1.72 -12.52
CA LEU A 85 7.96 1.61 -11.11
C LEU A 85 7.73 2.98 -10.47
N LEU A 86 8.61 3.95 -10.70
CA LEU A 86 8.45 5.31 -10.19
C LEU A 86 7.19 5.97 -10.75
N ASN A 87 6.93 5.83 -12.06
CA ASN A 87 5.71 6.34 -12.67
C ASN A 87 4.45 5.73 -12.07
N ASP A 88 4.44 4.41 -11.85
CA ASP A 88 3.30 3.73 -11.21
C ASP A 88 3.09 4.21 -9.76
N MET A 89 4.17 4.44 -9.01
CA MET A 89 4.11 5.00 -7.67
C MET A 89 3.56 6.43 -7.67
N TYR A 90 4.00 7.29 -8.59
CA TYR A 90 3.47 8.66 -8.73
C TYR A 90 2.00 8.66 -9.11
N ARG A 91 1.57 7.78 -10.03
CA ARG A 91 0.16 7.67 -10.43
C ARG A 91 -0.72 7.21 -9.27
N LEU A 92 -0.26 6.24 -8.49
CA LEU A 92 -1.00 5.81 -7.30
C LEU A 92 -1.11 6.93 -6.26
N HIS A 93 -0.02 7.68 -6.04
CA HIS A 93 -0.02 8.79 -5.09
C HIS A 93 -0.89 9.97 -5.56
N GLY A 94 -0.84 10.33 -6.85
CA GLY A 94 -1.71 11.36 -7.43
C GLY A 94 -3.19 10.98 -7.43
N GLY A 95 -3.50 9.70 -7.63
CA GLY A 95 -4.86 9.16 -7.49
C GLY A 95 -5.41 9.29 -6.06
N ASP A 96 -4.55 9.18 -5.05
CA ASP A 96 -4.94 9.35 -3.65
C ASP A 96 -5.30 10.80 -3.30
N ILE A 97 -4.61 11.77 -3.91
CA ILE A 97 -4.90 13.20 -3.71
C ILE A 97 -6.24 13.56 -4.33
N ILE A 98 -6.67 12.95 -5.43
CA ILE A 98 -7.97 13.27 -6.03
C ILE A 98 -9.12 12.54 -5.27
N ALA A 99 -8.89 11.31 -4.81
CA ALA A 99 -9.88 10.53 -4.06
C ALA A 99 -10.17 11.10 -2.66
N ASN A 100 -9.20 11.75 -2.00
CA ASN A 100 -9.39 12.33 -0.66
C ASN A 100 -10.13 13.68 -0.65
N TRP A 101 -10.27 14.35 -1.80
CA TRP A 101 -10.88 15.70 -1.89
C TRP A 101 -12.27 15.68 -2.56
N SER A 102 -12.74 14.50 -2.96
CA SER A 102 -14.06 14.29 -3.57
C SER A 102 -15.05 13.54 -2.65
N ALA A 103 -14.70 13.38 -1.36
CA ALA A 103 -15.48 12.68 -0.34
C ALA A 103 -16.16 13.65 0.64
#